data_AF-A0A242MXE1-F1
#
_entry.id   AF-A0A242MXE1-F1
#
_cell.length_a   1.000
_cell.length_b   1.000
_cell.length_c   1.000
_cell.angle_alpha   90.00
_cell.angle_beta   90.00
_cell.angle_gamma   90.00
#
_symmetry.space_group_name_H-M   'P 1'
#
loop_
_entity.id
_entity.type
_entity.pdbx_description
1 polymer ?
#
loop_
_entity_poly.entity_id
_entity_poly.type
_entity_poly.pdbx_seq_one_letter_code
_entity_poly.pdbx_strand_id
1 'polypeptide(L)'
;MRAAWKQLEDYLVGFASALKERPRALVVVSGHWHERVPTVNTSPAPPLLFDYHGFPAYTYRLEWPAPGSPEIAMHVRALLDEAGFLSGLDERRGFDHGVFVPLKVAFPEADIPVVQLSLQQGLDLRPTSRSVVL
;
A
#
# COMPACT_ATOMS: atom_id res chain seq x y z
N MET A 1 23.59 -7.90 12.38
CA MET A 1 22.48 -7.05 11.90
C MET A 1 21.40 -7.85 11.15
N ARG A 2 21.74 -8.67 10.12
CA ARG A 2 20.74 -9.55 9.44
C ARG A 2 20.00 -10.52 10.36
N ALA A 3 20.68 -11.11 11.34
CA ALA A 3 20.08 -12.07 12.26
C ALA A 3 18.86 -11.53 13.04
N ALA A 4 18.82 -10.22 13.34
CA ALA A 4 17.71 -9.60 14.05
C ALA A 4 16.41 -9.54 13.22
N TRP A 5 16.52 -9.56 11.89
CA TRP A 5 15.40 -9.41 10.97
C TRP A 5 15.02 -10.71 10.27
N LYS A 6 15.71 -11.82 10.57
CA LYS A 6 15.54 -13.10 9.88
C LYS A 6 14.10 -13.62 9.93
N GLN A 7 13.42 -13.49 11.07
CA GLN A 7 12.02 -13.93 11.21
C GLN A 7 11.08 -13.13 10.31
N LEU A 8 11.28 -11.82 10.21
CA LEU A 8 10.48 -10.95 9.34
C LEU A 8 10.78 -11.23 7.86
N GLU A 9 12.07 -11.40 7.51
CA GLU A 9 12.50 -11.80 6.17
C GLU A 9 11.85 -13.12 5.75
N ASP A 10 11.91 -14.14 6.61
CA ASP A 10 11.30 -15.46 6.35
C ASP A 10 9.78 -15.37 6.20
N TYR A 11 9.12 -14.57 7.04
CA TYR A 11 7.69 -14.34 6.93
C TYR A 11 7.31 -13.71 5.59
N LEU A 12 8.00 -12.64 5.18
CA LEU A 12 7.70 -11.95 3.92
C LEU A 12 8.00 -12.84 2.71
N VAL A 13 9.13 -13.55 2.71
CA VAL A 13 9.48 -14.50 1.63
C VAL A 13 8.44 -15.61 1.52
N GLY A 14 7.95 -16.13 2.66
CA GLY A 14 6.93 -17.18 2.69
C GLY A 14 5.51 -16.68 2.43
N PHE A 15 5.27 -15.36 2.46
CA PHE A 15 3.93 -14.78 2.48
C PHE A 15 3.09 -15.20 1.27
N ALA A 16 3.62 -15.05 0.05
CA ALA A 16 2.89 -15.38 -1.17
C ALA A 16 2.50 -16.86 -1.24
N SER A 17 3.39 -17.77 -0.81
CA SER A 17 3.13 -19.21 -0.79
C SER A 17 2.16 -19.65 0.30
N ALA A 18 2.00 -18.85 1.36
CA ALA A 18 1.04 -19.12 2.43
C ALA A 18 -0.41 -18.74 2.07
N LEU A 19 -0.61 -17.97 0.99
CA LEU A 19 -1.95 -17.63 0.51
C LEU A 19 -2.63 -18.84 -0.14
N LYS A 20 -3.92 -19.02 0.15
CA LYS A 20 -4.73 -20.11 -0.43
C LYS A 20 -4.79 -20.02 -1.95
N GLU A 21 -4.80 -18.80 -2.48
CA GLU A 21 -4.80 -18.51 -3.91
C GLU A 21 -3.99 -17.25 -4.19
N ARG A 22 -3.50 -17.13 -5.42
CA ARG A 22 -2.78 -15.95 -5.87
C ARG A 22 -3.76 -14.77 -6.00
N PRO A 23 -3.51 -13.62 -5.35
CA PRO A 23 -4.43 -12.49 -5.43
C PRO A 23 -4.42 -11.89 -6.83
N ARG A 24 -5.59 -11.43 -7.30
CA ARG A 24 -5.71 -10.69 -8.56
C ARG A 24 -5.26 -9.23 -8.44
N ALA A 25 -5.23 -8.69 -7.23
CA ALA A 25 -4.72 -7.37 -6.89
C ALA A 25 -4.46 -7.25 -5.40
N LEU A 26 -3.68 -6.24 -5.01
CA LEU A 26 -3.40 -5.87 -3.62
C LEU A 26 -3.91 -4.45 -3.38
N VAL A 27 -4.73 -4.25 -2.35
CA VAL A 27 -5.08 -2.93 -1.84
C VAL A 27 -4.30 -2.71 -0.55
N VAL A 28 -3.46 -1.68 -0.51
CA VAL A 28 -2.51 -1.46 0.58
C VAL A 28 -2.75 -0.10 1.20
N VAL A 29 -3.11 -0.08 2.48
CA VAL A 29 -3.20 1.15 3.28
C VAL A 29 -1.80 1.47 3.81
N SER A 30 -1.22 2.61 3.40
CA SER A 30 0.15 2.97 3.79
C SER A 30 0.18 3.90 5.01
N GLY A 31 0.98 3.52 6.01
CA GLY A 31 1.32 4.39 7.15
C GLY A 31 2.21 5.59 6.80
N HIS A 32 2.71 5.66 5.56
CA HIS A 32 3.60 6.72 5.07
C HIS A 32 2.85 7.78 4.26
N TRP A 33 1.55 7.60 4.07
CA TRP A 33 0.73 8.51 3.29
C TRP A 33 -0.50 8.92 4.09
N HIS A 34 -0.50 10.18 4.55
CA HIS A 34 -1.57 10.74 5.35
C HIS A 34 -2.26 11.88 4.61
N GLU A 35 -3.58 11.81 4.48
CA GLU A 35 -4.39 12.83 3.81
C GLU A 35 -5.57 13.27 4.69
N ARG A 36 -6.20 14.39 4.34
CA ARG A 36 -7.38 14.89 5.09
C ARG A 36 -8.60 13.98 4.97
N VAL A 37 -8.68 13.24 3.86
CA VAL A 37 -9.67 12.20 3.57
C VAL A 37 -8.93 10.97 3.05
N PRO A 38 -9.45 9.74 3.20
CA PRO A 38 -8.86 8.57 2.54
C PRO A 38 -8.74 8.82 1.04
N THR A 39 -7.53 8.75 0.50
CA THR A 39 -7.21 9.07 -0.89
C THR A 39 -6.63 7.85 -1.56
N VAL A 40 -7.18 7.49 -2.71
CA VAL A 40 -6.80 6.29 -3.46
C VAL A 40 -5.85 6.67 -4.60
N ASN A 41 -4.73 5.94 -4.73
CA ASN A 41 -3.84 6.08 -5.86
C ASN A 41 -4.49 5.47 -7.13
N THR A 42 -4.58 6.25 -8.20
CA THR A 42 -5.20 5.85 -9.47
C THR A 42 -4.22 5.67 -10.62
N SER A 43 -2.93 5.87 -10.40
CA SER A 43 -1.94 5.76 -11.46
C SER A 43 -1.85 4.31 -11.98
N PRO A 44 -1.90 4.07 -13.31
CA PRO A 44 -1.75 2.73 -13.87
C PRO A 44 -0.33 2.19 -13.80
N ALA A 45 0.67 3.08 -13.65
CA ALA A 45 2.08 2.73 -13.51
C ALA A 45 2.74 3.65 -12.46
N PRO A 46 2.45 3.46 -11.16
CA PRO A 46 2.98 4.31 -10.11
C PRO A 46 4.52 4.17 -10.04
N PRO A 47 5.29 5.27 -10.03
CA PRO A 47 6.72 5.19 -9.77
C PRO A 47 6.98 4.77 -8.32
N LEU A 48 8.19 4.33 -8.00
CA LEU A 48 8.60 4.22 -6.60
C LEU A 48 8.85 5.61 -6.01
N LEU A 49 8.34 5.84 -4.81
CA LEU A 49 8.57 7.03 -4.00
C LEU A 49 9.56 6.69 -2.89
N PHE A 50 10.76 7.26 -2.95
CA PHE A 50 11.81 7.07 -1.95
C PHE A 50 11.68 8.08 -0.81
N ASP A 51 10.73 7.87 0.09
CA ASP A 51 10.40 8.71 1.25
C ASP A 51 11.23 8.37 2.52
N TYR A 52 12.47 7.90 2.34
CA TYR A 52 13.41 7.58 3.41
C TYR A 52 14.82 8.10 3.11
N HIS A 53 15.61 8.37 4.14
CA HIS A 53 16.91 9.07 4.01
C HIS A 53 18.02 8.42 4.84
N GLY A 54 19.28 8.67 4.48
CA GLY A 54 20.45 8.20 5.25
C GLY A 54 20.89 6.77 4.96
N PHE A 55 20.30 6.10 3.97
CA PHE A 55 20.66 4.75 3.56
C PHE A 55 21.72 4.74 2.44
N PRO A 56 22.41 3.61 2.21
CA PRO A 56 23.37 3.50 1.11
C PRO A 56 22.75 3.80 -0.26
N ALA A 57 23.51 4.42 -1.17
CA ALA A 57 23.01 4.87 -2.47
C ALA A 57 22.31 3.78 -3.33
N TYR A 58 22.64 2.49 -3.12
CA TYR A 58 22.02 1.40 -3.88
C TYR A 58 20.54 1.19 -3.53
N THR A 59 20.08 1.59 -2.34
CA THR A 59 18.66 1.44 -1.95
C THR A 59 17.76 2.36 -2.75
N TYR A 60 18.29 3.50 -3.21
CA TYR A 60 17.60 4.48 -4.05
C TYR A 60 17.59 4.13 -5.53
N ARG A 61 18.17 2.98 -5.90
CA ARG A 61 18.17 2.44 -7.27
C ARG A 61 17.38 1.14 -7.38
N LEU A 62 16.58 0.84 -6.37
CA LEU A 62 15.69 -0.32 -6.42
C LEU A 62 14.59 -0.07 -7.45
N GLU A 63 14.21 -1.13 -8.14
CA GLU A 63 13.10 -1.15 -9.08
C GLU A 63 12.11 -2.23 -8.64
N TRP A 64 10.82 -1.92 -8.75
CA TRP A 64 9.73 -2.87 -8.51
C TRP A 64 8.51 -2.35 -9.26
N PRO A 65 8.39 -2.68 -10.57
CA PRO A 65 7.45 -2.04 -11.49
C PRO A 65 6.05 -2.66 -11.38
N ALA A 66 5.53 -2.78 -10.16
CA ALA A 66 4.18 -3.31 -9.95
C ALA A 66 3.16 -2.41 -10.65
N PRO A 67 2.25 -2.96 -11.48
CA PRO A 67 1.25 -2.15 -12.13
C PRO A 67 0.29 -1.57 -11.09
N GLY A 68 -0.21 -0.36 -11.33
CA GLY A 68 -1.40 0.10 -10.64
C GLY A 68 -2.66 -0.49 -11.27
N SER A 69 -3.83 -0.15 -10.72
CA SER A 69 -5.11 -0.51 -11.34
C SER A 69 -6.12 0.60 -11.16
N PRO A 70 -6.35 1.44 -12.19
CA PRO A 70 -7.37 2.49 -12.14
C PRO A 70 -8.77 1.92 -11.90
N GLU A 71 -9.08 0.75 -12.46
CA GLU A 71 -10.36 0.06 -12.25
C GLU A 71 -10.59 -0.28 -10.77
N ILE A 72 -9.59 -0.92 -10.14
CA ILE A 72 -9.69 -1.30 -8.72
C ILE A 72 -9.65 -0.05 -7.83
N ALA A 73 -8.87 0.96 -8.19
CA ALA A 73 -8.86 2.23 -7.47
C ALA A 73 -10.25 2.90 -7.45
N MET A 74 -10.95 2.90 -8.60
CA MET A 74 -12.32 3.38 -8.68
C MET A 74 -13.30 2.51 -7.89
N HIS A 75 -13.09 1.19 -7.86
CA HIS A 75 -13.90 0.30 -7.03
C HIS A 75 -13.71 0.57 -5.54
N VAL A 76 -12.46 0.74 -5.07
CA VAL A 76 -12.15 1.13 -3.69
C VAL A 76 -12.81 2.47 -3.35
N ARG A 77 -12.73 3.45 -4.26
CA ARG A 77 -13.40 4.74 -4.12
C ARG A 77 -14.91 4.59 -3.93
N ALA A 78 -15.56 3.78 -4.78
CA ALA A 78 -17.00 3.54 -4.71
C ALA A 78 -17.41 2.92 -3.36
N LEU A 79 -16.63 1.95 -2.85
CA LEU A 79 -16.88 1.32 -1.55
C LEU A 79 -16.73 2.31 -0.39
N LEU A 80 -15.74 3.21 -0.45
CA LEU A 80 -15.59 4.28 0.54
C LEU A 80 -16.79 5.24 0.54
N ASP A 81 -17.25 5.63 -0.65
CA ASP A 81 -18.41 6.52 -0.79
C ASP A 81 -19.70 5.83 -0.29
N GLU A 82 -19.91 4.54 -0.61
CA GLU A 82 -21.05 3.75 -0.12
C GLU A 82 -21.06 3.62 1.42
N ALA A 83 -19.88 3.49 2.02
CA ALA A 83 -19.71 3.48 3.47
C ALA A 83 -19.80 4.88 4.11
N GLY A 84 -20.07 5.93 3.33
CA GLY A 84 -20.27 7.30 3.81
C GLY A 84 -18.98 8.08 4.09
N PHE A 85 -17.83 7.61 3.60
CA PHE A 85 -16.58 8.34 3.68
C PHE A 85 -16.45 9.32 2.52
N LEU A 86 -16.20 10.59 2.82
CA LEU A 86 -15.57 11.45 1.83
C LEU A 86 -14.18 10.88 1.54
N SER A 87 -13.85 10.70 0.27
CA SER A 87 -12.54 10.21 -0.16
C SER A 87 -11.93 11.11 -1.24
N GLY A 88 -10.66 10.88 -1.59
CA GLY A 88 -9.92 11.56 -2.65
C GLY A 88 -9.34 10.56 -3.66
N LEU A 89 -8.79 11.08 -4.77
CA LEU A 89 -8.03 10.31 -5.75
C LEU A 89 -6.70 11.04 -6.04
N ASP A 90 -5.63 10.30 -6.27
CA ASP A 90 -4.32 10.85 -6.65
C ASP A 90 -3.70 10.03 -7.78
N GLU A 91 -3.48 10.66 -8.93
CA GLU A 91 -2.90 10.04 -10.14
C GLU A 91 -1.37 10.11 -10.20
N ARG A 92 -0.73 10.84 -9.28
CA ARG A 92 0.69 11.17 -9.30
C ARG A 92 1.48 10.49 -8.19
N ARG A 93 0.81 10.05 -7.13
CA ARG A 93 1.45 9.37 -6.00
C ARG A 93 2.23 8.14 -6.48
N GLY A 94 3.47 8.01 -6.02
CA GLY A 94 4.25 6.79 -6.16
C GLY A 94 4.07 5.85 -4.98
N PHE A 95 4.48 4.59 -5.14
CA PHE A 95 4.52 3.63 -4.04
C PHE A 95 5.63 4.01 -3.05
N ASP A 96 5.26 4.40 -1.83
CA ASP A 96 6.24 4.69 -0.78
C ASP A 96 6.86 3.42 -0.19
N HIS A 97 7.93 3.58 0.61
CA HIS A 97 8.69 2.44 1.11
C HIS A 97 7.91 1.53 2.05
N GLY A 98 6.88 2.05 2.72
CA GLY A 98 5.94 1.22 3.49
C GLY A 98 5.18 0.21 2.62
N VAL A 99 5.05 0.49 1.33
CA VAL A 99 4.40 -0.39 0.34
C VAL A 99 5.43 -1.21 -0.42
N PHE A 100 6.35 -0.57 -1.15
CA PHE A 100 7.17 -1.30 -2.12
C PHE A 100 8.23 -2.19 -1.46
N VAL A 101 8.78 -1.82 -0.29
CA VAL A 101 9.84 -2.62 0.36
C VAL A 101 9.33 -3.99 0.79
N PRO A 102 8.26 -4.12 1.62
CA PRO A 102 7.77 -5.43 2.02
C PRO A 102 7.21 -6.21 0.82
N LEU A 103 6.53 -5.55 -0.12
CA LEU A 103 5.97 -6.25 -1.28
C LEU A 103 7.03 -6.68 -2.29
N LYS A 104 8.16 -5.98 -2.41
CA LYS A 104 9.30 -6.46 -3.22
C LYS A 104 9.89 -7.76 -2.67
N VAL A 105 9.83 -7.99 -1.36
CA VAL A 105 10.26 -9.24 -0.74
C VAL A 105 9.20 -10.33 -0.92
N ALA A 106 7.93 -10.01 -0.70
CA ALA A 106 6.83 -10.98 -0.77
C ALA A 106 6.40 -11.36 -2.20
N PHE A 107 6.47 -10.42 -3.13
CA PHE A 107 6.05 -10.55 -4.53
C PHE A 107 7.12 -9.96 -5.46
N PRO A 108 8.29 -10.60 -5.57
CA PRO A 108 9.45 -10.03 -6.27
C PRO A 108 9.22 -9.77 -7.76
N GLU A 109 8.34 -10.56 -8.41
CA GLU A 109 8.02 -10.45 -9.84
C GLU A 109 7.22 -9.19 -10.20
N ALA A 110 6.64 -8.49 -9.23
CA ALA A 110 5.92 -7.23 -9.43
C ALA A 110 4.81 -7.32 -10.51
N ASP A 111 4.15 -8.46 -10.60
CA ASP A 111 3.18 -8.78 -11.66
C ASP A 111 1.73 -8.81 -11.15
N ILE A 112 1.50 -8.42 -9.90
CA ILE A 112 0.18 -8.25 -9.28
C ILE A 112 -0.14 -6.76 -9.22
N PRO A 113 -1.30 -6.31 -9.73
CA PRO A 113 -1.73 -4.92 -9.58
C PRO A 113 -1.83 -4.47 -8.12
N VAL A 114 -1.30 -3.29 -7.82
CA VAL A 114 -1.29 -2.70 -6.48
C VAL A 114 -2.01 -1.36 -6.49
N VAL A 115 -2.95 -1.19 -5.58
CA VAL A 115 -3.62 0.09 -5.31
C VAL A 115 -3.24 0.53 -3.91
N GLN A 116 -2.64 1.70 -3.80
CA GLN A 116 -2.29 2.29 -2.52
C GLN A 116 -3.40 3.23 -2.02
N LEU A 117 -3.69 3.19 -0.73
CA LEU A 117 -4.67 4.04 -0.04
C LEU A 117 -4.00 4.78 1.12
N SER A 118 -4.28 6.07 1.25
CA SER A 118 -3.80 6.89 2.37
C SER A 118 -4.56 6.59 3.67
N LEU A 119 -3.92 6.90 4.80
CA LEU A 119 -4.60 7.05 6.08
C LEU A 119 -5.20 8.45 6.22
N GLN A 120 -6.37 8.53 6.86
CA GLN A 120 -6.94 9.81 7.25
C GLN A 120 -6.17 10.41 8.43
N GLN A 121 -5.79 11.68 8.31
CA GLN A 121 -5.18 12.44 9.40
C GLN A 121 -6.12 12.56 10.61
N GLY A 122 -5.56 12.46 11.80
CA GLY A 122 -6.31 12.66 13.05
C GLY A 122 -7.23 11.50 13.43
N LEU A 123 -6.98 10.29 12.93
CA LEU A 123 -7.64 9.07 13.40
C LEU A 123 -7.44 8.90 14.92
N ASP A 124 -8.54 8.88 15.66
CA ASP A 124 -8.58 8.54 17.09
C ASP A 124 -8.98 7.07 17.22
N LEU A 125 -8.12 6.28 17.89
CA LEU A 125 -8.34 4.84 18.10
C LEU A 125 -9.42 4.56 19.15
N ARG A 126 -9.90 5.57 19.86
CA ARG A 126 -11.04 5.42 20.78
C ARG A 126 -12.31 5.24 19.96
N PRO A 127 -13.20 4.29 20.33
CA PRO A 127 -14.47 4.14 19.64
C PRO A 127 -15.25 5.45 19.74
N THR A 128 -15.39 6.14 18.61
CA THR A 128 -16.34 7.24 18.52
C THR A 128 -17.74 6.64 18.58
N SER A 129 -18.64 7.20 19.38
CA SER A 129 -20.03 6.76 19.56
C SER A 129 -20.91 6.87 18.30
N ARG A 130 -20.32 7.02 17.12
CA ARG A 130 -20.97 6.78 15.83
C ARG A 130 -20.69 5.35 15.43
N SER A 131 -21.61 4.47 15.80
CA SER A 131 -21.70 3.12 15.27
C SER A 131 -21.75 3.20 13.74
N VAL A 132 -20.65 2.85 13.07
CA VAL A 132 -20.76 2.21 11.77
C VAL A 132 -21.07 0.77 12.10
N VAL A 133 -22.36 0.44 12.11
CA VAL A 133 -22.81 -0.95 12.12
C VAL A 133 -22.54 -1.47 10.72
N LEU A 134 -21.59 -2.38 10.59
CA LEU A 134 -21.45 -3.26 9.42
C LEU A 134 -22.57 -4.31 9.44
#